data_AF-A0A915CJE6-F1
#
_entry.id   AF-A0A915CJE6-F1
#
_cell.length_a   1.000
_cell.length_b   1.000
_cell.length_c   1.000
_cell.angle_alpha   90.00
_cell.angle_beta   90.00
_cell.angle_gamma   90.00
#
_symmetry.space_group_name_H-M   'P 1'
#
loop_
_entity.id
_entity.type
_entity.pdbx_description
1 polymer ?
#
loop_
_entity_poly.entity_id
_entity_poly.type
_entity_poly.pdbx_seq_one_letter_code
_entity_poly.pdbx_strand_id
1 'polypeptide(L)'
;MDSILFEKQEASLCAQHALNMLLQGSYFSAVDLAEIAHEMDARESTVMEEDSIRSHNMDDSGFFSVQVISEALKVFNLELIPLNCPNAERYRRDPTCVTSLF
;
A
#
# COMPACT_ATOMS: atom_id res chain seq x y z
N MET A 1 14.24 15.28 -19.99
CA MET A 1 13.29 14.19 -19.73
C MET A 1 13.73 13.59 -18.43
N ASP A 2 12.99 13.87 -17.37
CA ASP A 2 13.20 13.21 -16.09
C ASP A 2 12.98 11.70 -16.30
N SER A 3 13.87 10.87 -15.78
CA SER A 3 13.79 9.43 -15.93
C SER A 3 12.56 8.89 -15.19
N ILE A 4 11.72 8.13 -15.88
CA ILE A 4 10.61 7.39 -15.24
C ILE A 4 11.21 6.30 -14.35
N LEU A 5 10.81 6.26 -13.08
CA LEU A 5 11.23 5.21 -12.17
C LEU A 5 10.44 3.93 -12.44
N PHE A 6 11.17 2.85 -12.70
CA PHE A 6 10.64 1.50 -12.81
C PHE A 6 11.49 0.57 -11.95
N GLU A 7 10.89 0.01 -10.90
CA GLU A 7 11.51 -1.01 -10.07
C GLU A 7 11.05 -2.38 -10.56
N LYS A 8 11.97 -3.15 -11.14
CA LYS A 8 11.68 -4.53 -11.50
C LYS A 8 11.40 -5.32 -10.23
N GLN A 9 10.25 -6.00 -10.18
CA GLN A 9 9.92 -6.84 -9.04
C GLN A 9 10.92 -7.99 -8.92
N GLU A 10 11.51 -8.09 -7.74
CA GLU A 10 12.32 -9.23 -7.30
C GLU A 10 11.61 -9.88 -6.11
N ALA A 11 11.56 -11.21 -6.07
CA ALA A 11 10.78 -11.98 -5.09
C ALA A 11 9.27 -11.59 -5.05
N SER A 12 8.60 -11.83 -3.92
CA SER A 12 7.16 -11.56 -3.72
C SER A 12 6.88 -10.16 -3.16
N LEU A 13 7.79 -9.19 -3.32
CA LEU A 13 7.69 -7.84 -2.74
C LEU A 13 6.86 -6.87 -3.58
N CYS A 14 5.69 -7.32 -4.06
CA CYS A 14 4.89 -6.53 -5.00
C CYS A 14 4.40 -5.19 -4.42
N ALA A 15 4.06 -5.15 -3.13
CA ALA A 15 3.58 -3.92 -2.46
C ALA A 15 4.65 -2.81 -2.46
N GLN A 16 5.90 -3.17 -2.15
CA GLN A 16 7.04 -2.24 -2.16
C GLN A 16 7.19 -1.60 -3.54
N HIS A 17 7.35 -2.43 -4.58
CA HIS A 17 7.61 -1.94 -5.92
C HIS A 17 6.41 -1.19 -6.50
N ALA A 18 5.18 -1.61 -6.20
CA ALA A 18 3.97 -0.90 -6.61
C ALA A 18 3.91 0.52 -6.02
N LEU A 19 4.20 0.67 -4.72
CA LEU A 19 4.23 1.98 -4.06
C LEU A 19 5.34 2.88 -4.60
N ASN A 20 6.55 2.35 -4.75
CA ASN A 20 7.68 3.14 -5.25
C ASN A 20 7.49 3.61 -6.70
N MET A 21 6.94 2.74 -7.56
CA MET A 21 6.59 3.12 -8.93
C MET A 21 5.40 4.10 -8.97
N LEU A 22 4.41 3.96 -8.09
CA LEU A 22 3.30 4.92 -8.00
C LEU A 22 3.78 6.32 -7.62
N LEU A 23 4.66 6.39 -6.63
CA LEU A 23 5.19 7.64 -6.08
C LEU A 23 6.40 8.18 -6.87
N GLN A 24 6.86 7.42 -7.89
CA GLN A 24 8.05 7.74 -8.69
C GLN A 24 9.31 8.01 -7.84
N GLY A 25 9.47 7.26 -6.74
CA GLY A 25 10.64 7.32 -5.86
C GLY A 25 10.76 6.07 -4.99
N SER A 26 11.98 5.71 -4.60
CA SER A 26 12.23 4.57 -3.69
C SER A 26 11.96 4.96 -2.23
N TYR A 27 10.68 5.17 -1.91
CA TYR A 27 10.23 5.65 -0.60
C TYR A 27 10.01 4.54 0.44
N PHE A 28 9.68 3.34 -0.02
CA PHE A 28 9.40 2.20 0.85
C PHE A 28 10.36 1.05 0.57
N SER A 29 10.76 0.38 1.64
CA SER A 29 11.40 -0.93 1.67
C SER A 29 10.46 -1.98 2.27
N ALA A 30 10.78 -3.26 2.09
CA ALA A 30 10.06 -4.35 2.75
C ALA A 30 10.06 -4.22 4.29
N VAL A 31 11.11 -3.64 4.88
CA VAL A 31 11.20 -3.39 6.33
C VAL A 31 10.18 -2.34 6.75
N ASP A 32 10.09 -1.23 6.02
CA ASP A 32 9.14 -0.16 6.33
C ASP A 32 7.69 -0.67 6.27
N LEU A 33 7.36 -1.50 5.27
CA LEU A 33 6.03 -2.10 5.15
C LEU A 33 5.74 -3.14 6.24
N ALA A 34 6.75 -3.87 6.70
CA ALA A 34 6.62 -4.80 7.81
C ALA A 34 6.37 -4.08 9.14
N GLU A 35 7.04 -2.95 9.38
CA GLU A 35 6.79 -2.11 10.56
C GLU A 35 5.34 -1.59 10.58
N ILE A 36 4.85 -1.11 9.43
CA ILE A 36 3.44 -0.72 9.28
C ILE A 36 2.53 -1.91 9.60
N ALA A 37 2.76 -3.07 8.99
CA ALA A 37 1.96 -4.28 9.24
C ALA A 37 1.91 -4.67 10.73
N HIS A 38 3.05 -4.62 11.42
CA HIS A 38 3.12 -4.92 12.86
C HIS A 38 2.37 -3.90 13.72
N GLU A 39 2.44 -2.61 13.40
CA GLU A 39 1.64 -1.59 14.10
C GLU A 39 0.14 -1.83 13.88
N MET A 40 -0.25 -2.20 12.66
CA MET A 40 -1.63 -2.58 12.34
C MET A 40 -2.10 -3.76 13.16
N ASP A 41 -1.34 -4.86 13.18
CA ASP A 41 -1.66 -6.05 13.96
C ASP A 41 -1.77 -5.73 15.46
N ALA A 42 -0.86 -4.91 16.00
CA ALA A 42 -0.89 -4.52 17.41
C ALA A 42 -2.17 -3.75 17.75
N ARG A 43 -2.59 -2.81 16.89
CA ARG A 43 -3.86 -2.09 17.07
C ARG A 43 -5.06 -3.02 16.95
N GLU A 44 -5.07 -3.93 16.00
CA GLU A 44 -6.16 -4.89 15.79
C GLU A 44 -6.28 -5.86 16.97
N SER A 45 -5.16 -6.34 17.51
CA SER A 45 -5.11 -7.20 18.69
C SER A 45 -5.65 -6.51 19.96
N THR A 46 -5.54 -5.19 20.09
CA THR A 46 -6.19 -4.49 21.23
C THR A 46 -7.73 -4.50 21.17
N VAL A 47 -8.30 -4.73 19.98
CA VAL A 47 -9.76 -4.74 19.75
C VAL A 47 -10.30 -6.17 19.71
N MET A 48 -9.49 -7.12 19.23
CA MET A 48 -9.87 -8.53 19.13
C MET A 48 -9.53 -9.28 20.43
N GLU A 49 -10.52 -9.92 21.05
CA GLU A 49 -10.34 -10.78 22.24
C GLU A 49 -9.67 -12.14 21.92
N GLU A 50 -9.16 -12.33 20.70
CA GLU A 50 -8.45 -13.54 20.28
C GLU A 50 -6.94 -13.31 20.18
N ASP A 51 -6.18 -14.25 20.74
CA ASP A 51 -4.73 -14.26 20.81
C ASP A 51 -4.14 -14.59 19.43
N SER A 52 -4.09 -13.59 18.55
CA SER A 52 -3.56 -13.72 17.19
C SER A 52 -2.03 -13.70 17.21
N ILE A 53 -1.42 -14.84 17.51
CA ILE A 53 0.06 -15.04 17.46
C ILE A 53 0.63 -14.79 16.05
N ARG A 54 -0.21 -14.73 15.01
CA ARG A 54 0.19 -14.52 13.61
C ARG A 54 -0.28 -13.17 13.09
N SER A 55 0.59 -12.51 12.33
CA SER A 55 0.24 -11.32 11.56
C SER A 55 -0.83 -11.68 10.53
N HIS A 56 -1.85 -10.82 10.43
CA HIS A 56 -2.84 -10.88 9.37
C HIS A 56 -2.51 -9.90 8.22
N ASN A 57 -1.60 -8.98 8.48
CA ASN A 57 -1.22 -7.90 7.58
C ASN A 57 0.03 -8.19 6.75
N MET A 58 0.84 -9.18 7.14
CA MET A 58 2.02 -9.65 6.43
C MET A 58 2.18 -11.17 6.56
N ASP A 59 2.68 -11.84 5.53
CA ASP A 59 3.13 -13.24 5.62
C ASP A 59 4.65 -13.42 5.44
N ASP A 60 5.16 -14.60 5.81
CA ASP A 60 6.58 -14.95 5.70
C ASP A 60 7.09 -15.03 4.25
N SER A 61 6.19 -14.99 3.27
CA SER A 61 6.53 -15.01 1.83
C SER A 61 6.74 -13.61 1.27
N GLY A 62 6.38 -12.56 2.01
CA GLY A 62 6.51 -11.16 1.60
C GLY A 62 5.22 -10.55 1.02
N PHE A 63 4.07 -11.20 1.22
CA PHE A 63 2.78 -10.59 0.88
C PHE A 63 2.34 -9.63 1.98
N PHE A 64 1.82 -8.48 1.56
CA PHE A 64 1.24 -7.47 2.44
C PHE A 64 -0.25 -7.30 2.14
N SER A 65 -1.04 -7.03 3.19
CA SER A 65 -2.46 -6.74 3.03
C SER A 65 -2.67 -5.40 2.30
N VAL A 66 -3.85 -5.23 1.69
CA VAL A 66 -4.23 -3.94 1.08
C VAL A 66 -4.31 -2.81 2.12
N GLN A 67 -4.54 -3.15 3.39
CA GLN A 67 -4.62 -2.19 4.47
C GLN A 67 -3.24 -1.59 4.77
N VAL A 68 -2.17 -2.39 4.71
CA VAL A 68 -0.77 -1.91 4.81
C VAL A 68 -0.47 -0.89 3.71
N ILE A 69 -0.86 -1.19 2.47
CA ILE A 69 -0.69 -0.28 1.32
C ILE A 69 -1.48 1.03 1.57
N SER A 70 -2.71 0.92 2.06
CA SER A 70 -3.51 2.10 2.39
C SER A 70 -2.92 2.94 3.51
N GLU A 71 -2.32 2.33 4.53
CA GLU A 71 -1.69 3.04 5.65
C GLU A 71 -0.41 3.75 5.19
N ALA A 72 0.41 3.09 4.38
CA ALA A 72 1.63 3.67 3.80
C ALA A 72 1.35 4.96 3.01
N LEU A 73 0.26 4.99 2.23
CA LEU A 73 -0.12 6.16 1.42
C LEU A 73 -0.57 7.37 2.25
N LYS A 74 -1.01 7.18 3.50
CA LYS A 74 -1.43 8.30 4.37
C LYS A 74 -0.29 9.26 4.70
N VAL A 75 0.96 8.77 4.72
CA VAL A 75 2.15 9.61 4.94
C VAL A 75 2.28 10.69 3.86
N PHE A 76 1.82 10.39 2.64
CA PHE A 76 1.79 11.31 1.50
C PHE A 76 0.45 12.03 1.36
N ASN A 77 -0.42 11.95 2.38
CA ASN A 77 -1.76 12.51 2.38
C ASN A 77 -2.62 12.01 1.19
N LEU A 78 -2.39 10.75 0.79
CA LEU A 78 -3.16 10.04 -0.23
C LEU A 78 -4.14 9.06 0.40
N GLU A 79 -5.23 8.80 -0.32
CA GLU A 79 -6.26 7.84 0.06
C GLU A 79 -6.41 6.77 -1.03
N LEU A 80 -6.46 5.50 -0.63
CA LEU A 80 -6.73 4.38 -1.52
C LEU A 80 -8.23 4.05 -1.51
N ILE A 81 -8.93 4.38 -2.60
CA ILE A 81 -10.36 4.05 -2.75
C ILE A 81 -10.58 2.89 -3.74
N PRO A 82 -11.53 1.97 -3.47
CA PRO A 82 -11.91 0.95 -4.43
C PRO A 82 -12.51 1.56 -5.70
N LEU A 83 -12.08 1.09 -6.88
CA LEU A 83 -12.59 1.61 -8.16
C LEU A 83 -14.10 1.38 -8.34
N ASN A 84 -14.69 0.42 -7.64
CA ASN A 84 -16.12 0.09 -7.69
C ASN A 84 -17.00 1.01 -6.80
N CYS A 85 -16.42 1.85 -5.95
CA CYS A 85 -17.20 2.76 -5.10
C CYS A 85 -17.85 3.90 -5.93
N PRO A 86 -18.94 4.50 -5.44
CA PRO A 86 -19.58 5.65 -6.12
C PRO A 86 -18.62 6.84 -6.32
N ASN A 87 -17.74 7.09 -5.36
CA ASN A 87 -16.79 8.21 -5.42
C ASN A 87 -15.78 8.06 -6.57
N ALA A 88 -15.55 6.85 -7.06
CA ALA A 88 -14.63 6.56 -8.16
C ALA A 88 -15.30 6.60 -9.55
N GLU A 89 -16.60 6.93 -9.65
CA GLU A 89 -17.34 6.86 -10.91
C GLU A 89 -16.69 7.69 -12.03
N ARG A 90 -16.25 8.92 -11.69
CA ARG A 90 -15.58 9.81 -12.64
C ARG A 90 -14.32 9.15 -13.22
N TYR A 91 -13.48 8.59 -12.35
CA TYR A 91 -12.21 7.95 -12.73
C TYR A 91 -12.41 6.63 -13.47
N ARG A 92 -13.51 5.93 -13.20
CA ARG A 92 -13.88 4.71 -13.94
C ARG A 92 -14.32 5.02 -15.38
N ARG A 93 -14.99 6.16 -15.58
CA ARG A 93 -15.40 6.63 -16.92
C ARG A 93 -14.24 7.21 -17.71
N ASP A 94 -13.35 7.96 -17.06
CA ASP A 94 -12.16 8.54 -17.65
C ASP A 94 -10.97 8.43 -16.69
N PRO A 95 -10.11 7.41 -16.86
CA PRO A 95 -8.92 7.23 -16.01
C PRO A 95 -7.90 8.37 -16.16
N THR A 96 -7.91 9.11 -17.27
CA THR A 96 -6.95 10.19 -17.53
C THR A 96 -7.29 11.49 -16.83
N CYS A 97 -8.51 11.61 -16.29
CA CYS A 97 -8.90 12.77 -15.50
C CYS A 97 -8.31 12.77 -14.08
N VAL A 98 -7.65 11.68 -13.68
CA VAL A 98 -6.86 11.61 -12.45
C VAL A 98 -5.58 12.38 -12.69
N THR A 99 -5.52 13.62 -12.19
CA THR A 99 -4.23 14.27 -11.97
C THR A 99 -3.61 13.64 -10.73
N SER A 100 -2.66 12.71 -10.93
CA SER A 100 -1.67 12.37 -9.91
C SER A 100 -0.81 13.63 -9.71
N LEU A 101 -1.31 14.58 -8.92
CA LEU A 101 -0.57 15.77 -8.53
C LEU A 101 0.42 15.35 -7.46
N PHE A 102 1.65 15.11 -7.89
CA PHE A 102 2.86 15.28 -7.10
C PHE A 102 3.70 16.37 -7.75
#